data_AF-A0AAD9JFI3-F1
#
_entry.id   AF-A0AAD9JFI3-F1
#
_cell.length_a   1.000
_cell.length_b   1.000
_cell.length_c   1.000
_cell.angle_alpha   90.00
_cell.angle_beta   90.00
_cell.angle_gamma   90.00
#
_symmetry.space_group_name_H-M   'P 1'
#
loop_
_entity.id
_entity.type
_entity.pdbx_description
1 polymer ?
#
loop_
_entity_poly.entity_id
_entity_poly.type
_entity_poly.pdbx_seq_one_letter_code
_entity_poly.pdbx_strand_id
1 'polypeptide(L)'
;MLLENHAIVWSIMLTPIAYLLYNLIVLLMDVIRRGLAVEQFPGEPKHWFWGHIHLYPGANEAGLKYQRDHTQQYPLTQMVWFGPLLPSIC
;
A
#
# COMPACT_ATOMS: atom_id res chain seq x y z
N MET A 1 -1.30 -35.38 -30.89
CA MET A 1 -1.99 -35.90 -29.69
C MET A 1 -1.20 -35.69 -28.39
N LEU A 2 -0.12 -36.43 -28.06
CA LEU A 2 0.58 -36.23 -26.77
C LEU A 2 1.15 -34.81 -26.58
N LEU A 3 1.81 -34.26 -27.60
CA LEU A 3 2.38 -32.90 -27.57
C LEU A 3 1.32 -31.79 -27.43
N GLU A 4 0.15 -31.95 -28.06
CA GLU A 4 -0.96 -31.00 -27.98
C GLU A 4 -1.59 -31.00 -26.58
N ASN A 5 -1.68 -32.18 -25.95
CA ASN A 5 -2.20 -32.31 -24.59
C ASN A 5 -1.30 -31.60 -23.57
N HIS A 6 0.02 -31.67 -23.74
CA HIS A 6 0.95 -30.95 -22.87
C HIS A 6 0.80 -29.43 -23.02
N ALA A 7 0.67 -28.92 -24.24
CA ALA A 7 0.49 -27.49 -24.49
C ALA A 7 -0.79 -26.93 -23.84
N ILE A 8 -1.90 -27.68 -23.90
CA ILE A 8 -3.17 -27.32 -23.26
C ILE A 8 -3.05 -27.30 -21.73
N VAL A 9 -2.37 -28.29 -21.13
CA VAL A 9 -2.16 -28.32 -19.69
C VAL A 9 -1.30 -27.13 -19.23
N TRP A 10 -0.23 -26.81 -19.96
CA TRP A 10 0.61 -25.67 -19.64
C TRP A 10 -0.11 -24.33 -19.78
N SER A 11 -0.94 -24.15 -20.80
CA SER A 11 -1.70 -22.90 -20.95
C SER A 11 -2.68 -22.67 -19.80
N ILE A 12 -3.43 -23.70 -19.40
CA ILE A 12 -4.37 -23.63 -18.28
C ILE A 12 -3.67 -23.26 -16.96
N MET A 13 -2.44 -23.73 -16.74
CA MET A 13 -1.67 -23.43 -15.53
C MET A 13 -0.97 -22.07 -15.59
N LEU A 14 -0.41 -21.69 -16.75
CA LEU A 14 0.37 -20.46 -16.90
C LEU A 14 -0.52 -19.22 -17.00
N THR A 15 -1.71 -19.32 -17.59
CA THR A 15 -2.63 -18.17 -17.71
C THR A 15 -3.02 -17.55 -16.36
N PRO A 16 -3.47 -18.28 -15.33
CA PRO A 16 -3.81 -17.68 -14.04
C PRO A 16 -2.57 -17.11 -13.34
N ILE A 17 -1.41 -17.78 -13.46
CA ILE A 17 -0.14 -17.27 -12.91
C ILE A 17 0.22 -15.93 -13.57
N ALA A 18 0.17 -15.86 -14.90
CA ALA A 18 0.44 -14.63 -15.64
C ALA A 18 -0.56 -13.51 -15.29
N TYR A 19 -1.84 -13.84 -15.13
CA TYR A 19 -2.86 -12.89 -14.69
C TYR A 19 -2.60 -12.34 -13.29
N LEU A 20 -2.23 -13.21 -12.33
CA LEU A 20 -1.87 -12.79 -10.97
C LEU A 20 -0.62 -11.92 -10.95
N LEU A 21 0.42 -12.28 -11.73
CA LEU A 21 1.63 -11.47 -11.88
C LEU A 21 1.34 -10.11 -12.50
N TYR A 22 0.52 -10.07 -13.55
CA TYR A 22 0.08 -8.82 -14.16
C TYR A 22 -0.63 -7.91 -13.15
N ASN A 23 -1.61 -8.46 -12.42
CA ASN A 23 -2.33 -7.70 -11.38
C ASN A 23 -1.40 -7.23 -10.26
N LEU A 24 -0.44 -8.05 -9.85
CA LEU A 24 0.56 -7.67 -8.86
C LEU A 24 1.41 -6.50 -9.35
N ILE A 25 1.87 -6.53 -10.60
CA ILE A 25 2.63 -5.43 -11.20
C ILE A 25 1.78 -4.15 -11.26
N VAL A 26 0.53 -4.24 -11.72
CA VAL A 26 -0.39 -3.10 -11.77
C VAL A 26 -0.62 -2.52 -10.38
N LEU A 27 -0.82 -3.37 -9.37
CA LEU A 27 -0.96 -2.95 -7.98
C LEU A 27 0.29 -2.21 -7.49
N LEU A 28 1.48 -2.77 -7.69
CA LEU A 28 2.74 -2.13 -7.28
C LEU A 28 2.96 -0.78 -7.98
N MET A 29 2.65 -0.69 -9.27
CA MET A 29 2.73 0.56 -10.02
C MET A 29 1.74 1.61 -9.49
N ASP A 30 0.50 1.24 -9.19
CA ASP A 30 -0.50 2.17 -8.65
C ASP A 30 -0.12 2.62 -7.23
N VAL A 31 0.42 1.73 -6.39
CA VAL A 31 0.94 2.07 -5.06
C VAL A 31 2.10 3.07 -5.16
N ILE A 32 3.08 2.83 -6.04
CA ILE A 32 4.19 3.77 -6.25
C ILE A 32 3.65 5.12 -6.75
N ARG A 33 2.75 5.13 -7.72
CA ARG A 33 2.18 6.36 -8.27
C ARG A 33 1.43 7.17 -7.22
N ARG A 34 0.56 6.53 -6.42
CA ARG A 34 -0.16 7.18 -5.33
C ARG A 34 0.78 7.62 -4.23
N GLY A 35 1.79 6.80 -3.92
CA GLY A 35 2.82 7.12 -2.94
C GLY A 35 3.56 8.41 -3.28
N LEU A 36 4.02 8.53 -4.53
CA LEU A 36 4.67 9.75 -5.02
C LEU A 36 3.77 10.99 -4.99
N ALA A 37 2.45 10.81 -5.16
CA ALA A 37 1.50 11.92 -5.03
C ALA A 37 1.28 12.32 -3.57
N VAL A 38 1.20 11.34 -2.67
CA VAL A 38 0.98 11.56 -1.23
C VAL A 38 2.24 12.09 -0.53
N GLU A 39 3.44 11.71 -0.97
CA GLU A 39 4.71 12.19 -0.41
C GLU A 39 4.99 13.69 -0.62
N GLN A 40 4.15 14.38 -1.39
CA GLN A 40 4.21 15.84 -1.56
C GLN A 40 3.64 16.58 -0.35
N PHE A 41 2.81 15.92 0.46
CA PHE A 41 2.22 16.48 1.66
C PHE A 41 3.17 16.34 2.85
N PRO A 42 3.11 17.26 3.82
CA PRO A 42 3.95 17.16 5.02
C PRO A 42 3.56 15.93 5.85
N GLY A 43 4.50 15.35 6.59
CA GLY A 43 4.25 14.22 7.46
C GLY A 43 5.53 13.60 8.02
N GLU A 44 5.37 12.67 8.95
CA GLU A 44 6.48 11.93 9.54
C GLU A 44 7.10 10.94 8.53
N PRO A 45 8.39 10.57 8.68
CA PRO A 45 9.02 9.58 7.81
C PRO A 45 8.40 8.18 8.01
N LYS A 46 7.98 7.55 6.91
CA LYS A 46 7.38 6.22 6.95
C LYS A 46 8.39 5.11 7.24
N HIS A 47 7.98 4.11 8.02
CA HIS A 47 8.71 2.85 8.08
C HIS A 47 8.45 2.03 6.82
N TRP A 48 9.49 1.41 6.26
CA TRP A 48 9.41 0.70 4.97
C TRP A 48 8.34 -0.42 4.93
N PHE A 49 8.11 -1.12 6.06
CA PHE A 49 7.14 -2.21 6.14
C PHE A 49 5.84 -1.82 6.85
N TRP A 50 5.90 -0.94 7.85
CA TRP A 50 4.77 -0.66 8.73
C TRP A 50 4.09 0.67 8.41
N GLY A 51 4.65 1.46 7.48
CA GLY A 51 4.20 2.82 7.25
C GLY A 51 4.23 3.61 8.56
N HIS A 52 3.10 4.21 8.92
CA HIS A 52 2.88 4.93 10.18
C HIS A 52 2.06 4.13 11.21
N ILE A 53 1.65 2.90 10.90
CA ILE A 53 0.81 2.09 11.80
C ILE A 53 1.50 1.88 13.16
N HIS A 54 2.81 1.64 13.14
CA HIS A 54 3.62 1.40 14.33
C HIS A 54 3.72 2.62 15.28
N LEU A 55 3.38 3.82 14.80
CA LEU A 55 3.40 5.06 15.59
C LEU A 55 2.09 5.26 16.35
N TYR A 56 1.01 4.61 15.91
CA TYR A 56 -0.30 4.80 16.51
C TYR A 56 -0.41 4.04 17.84
N PRO A 57 -0.65 4.73 18.98
CA PRO A 57 -0.62 4.10 20.31
C PRO A 57 -1.87 3.25 20.61
N GLY A 58 -2.80 3.13 19.67
CA GLY A 58 -4.01 2.31 19.77
C GLY A 58 -5.30 3.13 19.84
N ALA A 59 -6.45 2.44 19.71
CA ALA A 59 -7.77 3.07 19.69
C ALA A 59 -8.29 3.38 21.11
N ASN A 60 -7.56 4.23 21.84
CA ASN A 60 -7.88 4.69 23.19
C ASN A 60 -7.60 6.20 23.31
N GLU A 61 -7.64 6.74 24.54
CA GLU A 61 -7.36 8.17 24.79
C GLU A 61 -5.96 8.60 24.31
N ALA A 62 -4.97 7.72 24.36
CA ALA A 62 -3.64 8.00 23.83
C ALA A 62 -3.66 8.14 22.30
N GLY A 63 -4.47 7.34 21.60
CA GLY A 63 -4.70 7.48 20.16
C GLY A 63 -5.38 8.79 19.79
N LEU A 64 -6.40 9.20 20.56
CA LEU A 64 -7.07 10.49 20.37
C LEU A 64 -6.14 11.67 20.59
N LYS A 65 -5.30 11.60 21.64
CA LYS A 65 -4.26 12.60 21.89
C LYS A 65 -3.26 12.65 20.72
N TYR A 66 -2.77 11.50 20.27
CA TYR A 66 -1.86 11.41 19.12
C TYR A 66 -2.44 12.06 17.86
N GLN A 67 -3.70 11.77 17.54
CA GLN A 67 -4.40 12.41 16.40
C GLN A 67 -4.50 13.93 16.57
N ARG A 68 -4.88 14.40 17.77
CA ARG A 68 -5.00 15.84 18.05
C ARG A 68 -3.65 16.56 17.91
N ASP A 69 -2.59 15.97 18.46
CA ASP A 69 -1.24 16.52 18.38
C ASP A 69 -0.76 16.56 16.91
N HIS A 70 -1.05 15.52 16.12
CA HIS A 70 -0.75 15.49 14.69
C HIS A 70 -1.54 16.52 13.89
N THR A 71 -2.83 16.71 14.17
CA THR A 71 -3.63 17.77 13.53
C THR A 71 -3.12 19.17 13.91
N GLN A 72 -2.58 19.36 15.11
CA GLN A 72 -1.93 20.63 15.47
C GLN A 72 -0.65 20.87 14.68
N GLN A 73 0.15 19.82 14.47
CA GLN A 73 1.40 19.90 13.71
C GLN A 73 1.17 20.05 12.20
N TYR A 74 0.17 19.37 11.65
CA TYR A 74 -0.20 19.36 10.24
C TYR A 74 -1.68 19.78 10.08
N PRO A 75 -1.99 21.09 10.15
CA PRO A 75 -3.36 21.59 10.31
C PRO A 75 -4.25 21.46 9.08
N LEU A 76 -3.69 21.28 7.89
CA LEU A 76 -4.46 21.19 6.64
C LEU A 76 -4.59 19.76 6.14
N THR A 77 -3.45 19.08 6.01
CA THR A 77 -3.34 17.75 5.43
C THR A 77 -1.98 17.18 5.81
N GLN A 78 -1.94 15.88 6.04
CA GLN A 78 -0.71 15.12 6.24
C GLN A 78 -0.70 13.84 5.41
N MET A 79 0.50 13.41 5.03
CA MET A 79 0.68 12.08 4.45
C MET A 79 0.61 10.98 5.51
N VAL A 80 -0.16 9.93 5.23
CA VAL A 80 -0.26 8.75 6.09
C VAL A 80 -0.07 7.48 5.27
N TRP A 81 0.74 6.54 5.76
CA TRP A 81 0.93 5.22 5.14
C TRP A 81 0.42 4.12 6.06
N PHE A 82 -0.57 3.36 5.61
CA PHE A 82 -1.03 2.15 6.29
C PHE A 82 -0.27 0.93 5.74
N GLY A 83 0.92 0.68 6.28
CA GLY A 83 1.84 -0.32 5.71
C GLY A 83 2.43 0.17 4.38
N PRO A 84 2.91 -0.75 3.51
CA PRO A 84 3.63 -0.39 2.29
C PRO A 84 2.70 -0.18 1.07
N LEU A 85 1.40 -0.49 1.18
CA LEU A 85 0.48 -0.56 0.03
C LEU A 85 -0.62 0.49 0.06
N LEU A 86 -0.85 1.17 1.18
CA LEU A 86 -1.99 2.06 1.37
C LEU A 86 -1.54 3.46 1.77
N PRO A 87 -1.08 4.27 0.81
CA PRO A 87 -0.88 5.70 1.02
C PRO A 87 -2.25 6.41 1.10
N SER A 88 -2.36 7.35 2.03
CA SER A 88 -3.55 8.17 2.27
C SER A 88 -3.14 9.59 2.65
N ILE A 89 -4.06 10.52 2.49
CA ILE A 89 -4.01 11.84 3.11
C ILE A 89 -5.01 11.89 4.26
N CYS A 90 -4.67 12.61 5.33
CA CYS A 90 -5.50 12.82 6.51
C CYS A 90 -5.50 14.28 6.94
#